data_AF-V4P432-F1
#
_entry.id   AF-V4P432-F1
#
_cell.length_a   1.000
_cell.length_b   1.000
_cell.length_c   1.000
_cell.angle_alpha   90.00
_cell.angle_beta   90.00
_cell.angle_gamma   90.00
#
_symmetry.space_group_name_H-M   'P 1'
#
loop_
_entity.id
_entity.type
_entity.pdbx_description
1 polymer ?
#
loop_
_entity_poly.entity_id
_entity_poly.type
_entity_poly.pdbx_seq_one_letter_code
_entity_poly.pdbx_strand_id
1 'polypeptide(L)'
;MLSLVGFLLFLKVGVAYLLALENANELTVSPTENIEYDRLIENGYLGLRNGILDQSAILLSSFGCLTYMNCKSMDHKLVRAPEFKKPFRILLAVSGLRQALTTNPGYNLRVAEYQEAAKVLLTYVQIY
;
A
#
# COMPACT_ATOMS: atom_id res chain seq x y z
N MET A 1 -9.29 17.80 11.63
CA MET A 1 -8.09 17.09 12.11
C MET A 1 -8.35 15.59 12.01
N LEU A 2 -8.04 14.99 10.87
CA LEU A 2 -8.31 13.58 10.58
C LEU A 2 -7.29 12.71 11.32
N SER A 3 -7.74 12.03 12.36
CA SER A 3 -6.94 11.09 13.12
C SER A 3 -6.76 9.78 12.34
N LEU A 4 -5.51 9.42 12.03
CA LEU A 4 -5.14 8.14 11.45
C LEU A 4 -5.43 7.00 12.43
N VAL A 5 -6.47 6.22 12.15
CA VAL A 5 -6.44 4.78 12.41
C VAL A 5 -5.66 4.20 11.24
N GLY A 6 -4.71 3.29 11.48
CA GLY A 6 -3.84 2.67 10.45
C GLY A 6 -4.56 1.81 9.39
N PHE A 7 -5.83 2.10 9.12
CA PHE A 7 -6.67 1.44 8.16
C PHE A 7 -6.96 2.41 7.00
N LEU A 8 -6.07 2.44 6.01
CA LEU A 8 -6.27 2.89 4.63
C LEU A 8 -6.92 4.27 4.37
N LEU A 9 -7.28 5.08 5.38
CA LEU A 9 -8.16 6.24 5.19
C LEU A 9 -7.53 7.32 4.34
N PHE A 10 -6.23 7.55 4.44
CA PHE A 10 -5.55 8.56 3.63
C PHE A 10 -5.30 8.06 2.20
N LEU A 11 -4.81 6.83 2.06
CA LEU A 11 -4.50 6.16 0.80
C LEU A 11 -5.77 5.94 -0.05
N LYS A 12 -6.92 5.82 0.61
CA LYS A 12 -8.25 5.82 -0.03
C LYS A 12 -8.63 7.14 -0.67
N VAL A 13 -8.12 8.27 -0.17
CA VAL A 13 -8.49 9.59 -0.68
C VAL A 13 -7.76 9.89 -1.99
N GLY A 14 -6.46 9.58 -2.09
CA GLY A 14 -5.69 9.79 -3.31
C GLY A 14 -6.27 8.99 -4.49
N VAL A 15 -6.47 7.69 -4.31
CA VAL A 15 -7.15 6.83 -5.29
C VAL A 15 -8.55 7.33 -5.63
N ALA A 16 -9.34 7.79 -4.65
CA ALA A 16 -10.69 8.31 -4.93
C ALA A 16 -10.65 9.58 -5.79
N TYR A 17 -9.67 10.48 -5.57
CA TYR A 17 -9.49 11.66 -6.42
C TYR A 17 -9.07 11.29 -7.84
N LEU A 18 -8.16 10.32 -8.01
CA LEU A 18 -7.75 9.84 -9.34
C LEU A 18 -8.96 9.31 -10.12
N LEU A 19 -9.73 8.40 -9.53
CA LEU A 19 -10.92 7.82 -10.15
C LEU A 19 -11.99 8.89 -10.47
N ALA A 20 -12.16 9.89 -9.59
CA ALA A 20 -13.08 11.00 -9.82
C ALA A 20 -12.62 11.91 -10.98
N LEU A 21 -11.32 12.21 -11.05
CA LEU A 21 -10.73 13.00 -12.13
C LEU A 21 -10.82 12.27 -13.47
N GLU A 22 -10.54 10.97 -13.50
CA GLU A 22 -10.71 10.14 -14.69
C GLU A 22 -12.13 10.22 -15.22
N ASN A 23 -13.10 9.97 -14.34
CA ASN A 23 -14.52 10.02 -14.70
C ASN A 23 -14.96 11.41 -15.17
N ALA A 24 -14.52 12.48 -14.50
CA ALA A 24 -14.87 13.86 -14.88
C ALA A 24 -14.29 14.30 -16.23
N ASN A 25 -13.22 13.65 -16.68
CA ASN A 25 -12.52 13.98 -17.93
C ASN A 25 -12.63 12.86 -19.00
N GLU A 26 -13.51 11.87 -18.78
CA GLU A 26 -13.71 10.73 -19.68
C GLU A 26 -12.41 9.95 -20.00
N LEU A 27 -11.48 9.88 -19.04
CA LEU A 27 -10.24 9.14 -19.17
C LEU A 27 -10.44 7.69 -18.70
N THR A 28 -9.75 6.76 -19.36
CA THR A 28 -9.64 5.37 -18.92
C THR A 28 -8.20 5.09 -18.55
N VAL A 29 -7.92 4.99 -17.25
CA VAL A 29 -6.59 4.68 -16.71
C VAL A 29 -6.61 3.27 -16.13
N SER A 30 -5.55 2.50 -16.36
CA SER A 30 -5.48 1.15 -15.81
C SER A 30 -5.33 1.17 -14.28
N PRO A 31 -5.82 0.15 -13.56
CA PRO A 31 -5.58 0.04 -12.12
C PRO A 31 -4.09 0.09 -11.75
N THR A 32 -3.21 -0.47 -12.59
CA THR A 32 -1.75 -0.44 -12.40
C THR A 32 -1.17 0.96 -12.51
N GLU A 33 -1.66 1.78 -13.43
CA GLU A 33 -1.25 3.18 -13.54
C GLU A 33 -1.75 3.99 -12.35
N ASN A 34 -2.99 3.78 -11.91
CA ASN A 34 -3.53 4.45 -10.72
C ASN A 34 -2.78 4.09 -9.43
N ILE A 35 -2.32 2.85 -9.30
CA ILE A 35 -1.45 2.44 -8.19
C ILE A 35 -0.15 3.25 -8.16
N GLU A 36 0.44 3.46 -9.33
CA GLU A 36 1.68 4.21 -9.46
C GLU A 36 1.47 5.71 -9.27
N TYR A 37 0.39 6.28 -9.82
CA TYR A 37 0.05 7.69 -9.62
C TYR A 37 -0.19 8.01 -8.15
N ASP A 38 -0.92 7.16 -7.42
CA ASP A 38 -1.13 7.34 -5.99
C ASP A 38 0.20 7.25 -5.22
N ARG A 39 1.08 6.29 -5.57
CA ARG A 39 2.43 6.20 -4.99
C ARG A 39 3.22 7.48 -5.21
N LEU A 40 3.18 8.05 -6.41
CA LEU A 40 3.88 9.29 -6.74
C LEU A 40 3.33 10.49 -5.98
N ILE A 41 2.01 10.58 -5.79
CA ILE A 41 1.39 11.61 -4.94
C ILE A 41 1.91 11.47 -3.52
N GLU A 42 1.91 10.26 -2.96
CA GLU A 42 2.31 10.05 -1.57
C GLU A 42 3.80 10.27 -1.32
N ASN A 43 4.65 9.77 -2.23
CA ASN A 43 6.09 9.91 -2.13
C ASN A 43 6.53 11.34 -2.45
N GLY A 44 5.98 11.95 -3.51
CA GLY A 44 6.40 13.24 -4.03
C GLY A 44 5.76 14.43 -3.33
N TYR A 45 4.46 14.38 -3.07
CA TYR A 45 3.72 15.49 -2.47
C TYR A 45 3.66 15.42 -0.94
N LEU A 46 3.46 14.22 -0.39
CA LEU A 46 3.30 14.04 1.07
C LEU A 46 4.59 13.63 1.77
N GLY A 47 5.62 13.29 1.00
CA GLY A 47 6.91 12.86 1.51
C GLY A 47 6.87 11.52 2.24
N LEU A 48 5.83 10.70 2.06
CA LEU A 48 5.73 9.36 2.64
C LEU A 48 6.39 8.34 1.71
N ARG A 49 7.50 7.71 2.13
CA ARG A 49 8.26 6.77 1.30
C ARG A 49 7.70 5.35 1.34
N ASN A 50 6.39 5.22 1.13
CA ASN A 50 5.70 3.93 1.16
C ASN A 50 5.78 3.17 -0.18
N GLY A 51 5.42 1.89 -0.13
CA GLY A 51 5.31 1.01 -1.29
C GLY A 51 3.92 1.09 -1.94
N ILE A 52 3.56 0.01 -2.64
CA ILE A 52 2.34 -0.06 -3.47
C ILE A 52 1.14 -0.77 -2.81
N LEU A 53 1.35 -1.40 -1.66
CA LEU A 53 0.47 -2.47 -1.18
C LEU A 53 -0.95 -1.97 -0.91
N ASP A 54 -1.07 -0.79 -0.34
CA ASP A 54 -2.35 -0.27 0.12
C ASP A 54 -3.25 0.16 -1.04
N GLN A 55 -2.72 0.93 -1.99
CA GLN A 55 -3.45 1.29 -3.21
C GLN A 55 -3.72 0.07 -4.09
N SER A 56 -2.83 -0.93 -4.11
CA SER A 56 -3.08 -2.22 -4.78
C SER A 56 -4.24 -2.97 -4.12
N ALA A 57 -4.30 -2.98 -2.78
CA ALA A 57 -5.39 -3.60 -2.06
C ALA A 57 -6.74 -2.90 -2.33
N ILE A 58 -6.75 -1.59 -2.58
CA ILE A 58 -7.96 -0.84 -2.93
C ILE A 58 -8.42 -1.16 -4.35
N LEU A 59 -7.49 -1.14 -5.33
CA LEU A 59 -7.82 -1.20 -6.76
C LEU A 59 -7.93 -2.62 -7.32
N LEU A 60 -7.23 -3.60 -6.73
CA LEU A 60 -7.13 -4.97 -7.29
C LEU A 60 -7.86 -6.03 -6.46
N SER A 61 -8.39 -5.69 -5.28
CA SER A 61 -9.10 -6.66 -4.45
C SER A 61 -10.53 -6.91 -4.92
N SER A 62 -11.03 -8.09 -4.58
CA SER A 62 -12.41 -8.50 -4.89
C SER A 62 -13.09 -9.05 -3.64
N PHE A 63 -14.41 -8.84 -3.55
CA PHE A 63 -15.21 -9.33 -2.44
C PHE A 63 -15.08 -10.85 -2.27
N GLY A 64 -14.91 -11.30 -1.02
CA GLY A 64 -14.77 -12.73 -0.69
C GLY A 64 -13.42 -13.35 -1.04
N CYS A 65 -12.43 -12.54 -1.46
CA CYS A 65 -11.08 -12.98 -1.79
C CYS A 65 -10.04 -12.32 -0.87
N LEU A 66 -8.94 -13.03 -0.62
CA LEU A 66 -7.67 -12.39 -0.25
C LEU A 66 -6.91 -12.01 -1.52
N THR A 67 -6.13 -10.94 -1.45
CA THR A 67 -5.28 -10.50 -2.56
C THR A 67 -3.83 -10.82 -2.23
N TYR A 68 -3.21 -11.69 -3.02
CA TYR A 68 -1.77 -11.86 -3.05
C TYR A 68 -1.16 -10.85 -4.01
N MET A 69 -0.11 -10.15 -3.58
CA MET A 69 0.56 -9.11 -4.36
C MET A 69 2.06 -9.34 -4.37
N ASN A 70 2.65 -9.47 -5.55
CA ASN A 70 4.10 -9.40 -5.75
C ASN A 70 4.50 -7.94 -5.98
N CYS A 71 5.02 -7.30 -4.93
CA CYS A 71 5.38 -5.87 -4.99
C CYS A 71 6.57 -5.54 -5.90
N LYS A 72 7.30 -6.55 -6.40
CA LYS A 72 8.43 -6.36 -7.33
C LYS A 72 7.99 -6.41 -8.78
N SER A 73 7.18 -7.40 -9.15
CA SER A 73 6.70 -7.58 -10.54
C SER A 73 5.33 -6.95 -10.81
N MET A 74 4.63 -6.49 -9.76
CA MET A 74 3.23 -6.05 -9.82
C MET A 74 2.21 -7.15 -10.09
N ASP A 75 2.63 -8.42 -10.15
CA ASP A 75 1.70 -9.54 -10.34
C ASP A 75 0.79 -9.71 -9.13
N HIS A 76 -0.50 -9.92 -9.36
CA HIS A 76 -1.47 -10.16 -8.30
C HIS A 76 -2.29 -11.43 -8.56
N LYS A 77 -2.76 -12.03 -7.48
CA LYS A 77 -3.66 -13.19 -7.52
C LYS A 77 -4.76 -13.05 -6.47
N LEU A 78 -6.00 -13.32 -6.87
CA LEU A 78 -7.12 -13.45 -5.95
C LEU A 78 -7.19 -14.89 -5.40
N VAL A 79 -7.21 -15.02 -4.09
CA VAL A 79 -7.29 -16.29 -3.35
C VAL A 79 -8.67 -16.37 -2.70
N ARG A 80 -9.51 -17.30 -3.17
CA ARG A 80 -10.91 -17.42 -2.72
C ARG A 80 -11.04 -18.29 -1.47
N ALA A 81 -12.05 -17.99 -0.66
CA ALA A 81 -12.38 -18.69 0.59
C ALA A 81 -12.44 -20.25 0.54
N PRO A 82 -12.97 -20.92 -0.50
CA PRO A 82 -12.97 -22.39 -0.56
C PRO A 82 -11.57 -23.04 -0.58
N GLU A 83 -10.49 -22.27 -0.75
CA GLU A 83 -9.11 -22.78 -0.61
C GLU A 83 -8.64 -22.88 0.86
N PHE A 84 -9.38 -22.32 1.82
CA PHE A 84 -9.02 -22.41 3.24
C PHE A 84 -9.59 -23.68 3.87
N LYS A 85 -8.69 -24.57 4.34
CA LYS A 85 -9.04 -25.86 4.98
C LYS A 85 -9.95 -25.72 6.21
N LYS A 86 -10.05 -24.54 6.82
CA LYS A 86 -10.94 -24.23 7.96
C LYS A 86 -11.55 -22.84 7.79
N PRO A 87 -12.85 -22.66 8.06
CA PRO A 87 -13.48 -21.35 8.04
C PRO A 87 -12.90 -20.48 9.15
N PHE A 88 -12.66 -19.21 8.85
CA PHE A 88 -12.23 -18.22 9.83
C PHE A 88 -13.03 -16.92 9.69
N ARG A 89 -12.91 -16.07 10.71
CA ARG A 89 -13.41 -14.70 10.71
C ARG A 89 -12.24 -13.79 11.06
N ILE A 90 -12.13 -12.67 10.37
CA ILE A 90 -11.13 -11.65 10.68
C ILE A 90 -11.78 -10.66 11.64
N LEU A 91 -11.24 -10.54 12.85
CA LEU A 91 -11.61 -9.50 13.79
C LEU A 91 -10.58 -8.38 13.71
N LEU A 92 -11.03 -7.15 13.44
CA LEU A 92 -10.20 -5.96 13.51
C LEU A 92 -10.40 -5.29 14.87
N ALA A 93 -9.39 -5.37 15.75
CA ALA A 93 -9.38 -4.68 17.03
C ALA A 93 -8.57 -3.38 16.92
N VAL A 94 -9.19 -2.23 17.19
CA VAL A 94 -8.55 -0.92 17.11
C VAL A 94 -7.98 -0.55 18.47
N SER A 95 -6.69 -0.24 18.55
CA SER A 95 -5.99 0.08 19.80
C SER A 95 -6.40 1.41 20.44
N GLY A 96 -7.14 2.26 19.72
CA GLY A 96 -7.50 3.61 20.15
C GLY A 96 -6.38 4.66 20.00
N LEU A 97 -5.15 4.23 19.68
CA LEU A 97 -4.02 5.13 19.40
C LEU A 97 -4.21 5.80 18.04
N ARG A 98 -4.02 7.12 18.00
CA ARG A 98 -4.13 7.94 16.80
C ARG A 98 -2.78 8.59 16.56
N GLN A 99 -2.01 8.06 15.60
CA GLN A 99 -0.71 8.62 15.21
C GLN A 99 -0.67 8.77 13.69
N ALA A 100 -0.34 9.98 13.23
CA ALA A 100 -0.21 10.24 11.81
C ALA A 100 1.20 9.87 11.32
N LEU A 101 1.27 9.02 10.29
CA LEU A 101 2.54 8.56 9.70
C LEU A 101 3.38 9.71 9.14
N THR A 102 2.73 10.79 8.68
CA THR A 102 3.38 11.99 8.14
C THR A 102 3.95 12.91 9.22
N THR A 103 3.47 12.80 10.46
CA THR A 103 3.85 13.72 11.55
C THR A 103 5.08 13.28 12.34
N ASN A 104 5.52 12.03 12.17
CA ASN A 104 6.68 11.49 12.87
C ASN A 104 7.61 10.83 11.85
N PRO A 105 8.93 11.14 11.83
CA PRO A 105 9.88 10.56 10.87
C PRO A 105 10.01 9.03 10.96
N GLY A 106 9.39 8.37 11.94
CA GLY A 106 9.51 6.93 12.20
C GLY A 106 9.33 6.04 10.97
N TYR A 107 8.31 6.23 10.13
CA TYR A 107 8.09 5.37 8.96
C TYR A 107 9.25 5.48 7.96
N ASN A 108 9.55 6.70 7.52
CA ASN A 108 10.62 6.97 6.56
C ASN A 108 12.01 6.61 7.09
N LEU A 109 12.21 6.74 8.41
CA LEU A 109 13.43 6.30 9.07
C LEU A 109 13.59 4.78 8.93
N ARG A 110 12.53 4.00 9.17
CA ARG A 110 12.56 2.54 8.96
C ARG A 110 12.90 2.19 7.51
N VAL A 111 12.34 2.90 6.54
CA VAL A 111 12.68 2.69 5.12
C VAL A 111 14.18 2.90 4.88
N ALA A 112 14.77 3.96 5.43
CA ALA A 112 16.20 4.23 5.30
C ALA A 112 17.06 3.17 6.00
N GLU A 113 16.67 2.72 7.19
CA GLU A 113 17.35 1.64 7.92
C GLU A 113 17.37 0.32 7.12
N TYR A 114 16.23 -0.07 6.52
CA TYR A 114 16.17 -1.27 5.68
C TYR A 114 17.01 -1.15 4.40
N GLN A 115 17.02 0.03 3.77
CA GLN A 115 17.87 0.28 2.61
C GLN A 115 19.34 0.15 2.97
N GLU A 116 19.76 0.68 4.12
CA GLU A 116 21.14 0.57 4.58
C GLU A 116 21.51 -0.88 4.91
N ALA A 117 20.65 -1.60 5.63
CA ALA A 117 20.85 -3.03 5.89
C ALA A 117 20.98 -3.84 4.59
N ALA A 118 20.17 -3.55 3.58
CA ALA A 118 20.25 -4.21 2.28
C ALA A 118 21.59 -3.94 1.56
N LYS A 119 22.10 -2.70 1.61
CA LYS A 119 23.43 -2.36 1.04
C LYS A 119 24.53 -3.16 1.74
N VAL A 120 24.50 -3.22 3.07
CA VAL A 120 25.47 -4.00 3.85
C VAL A 120 25.40 -5.47 3.45
N LEU A 121 24.21 -6.07 3.36
CA LEU A 121 24.08 -7.47 2.93
C LEU A 121 24.63 -7.70 1.51
N LEU A 122 24.40 -6.78 0.59
CA LEU A 122 24.91 -6.89 -0.78
C LEU A 122 26.44 -6.83 -0.85
N THR A 123 27.11 -6.05 -0.01
CA THR A 123 28.59 -6.03 0.01
C THR A 123 29.15 -7.37 0.47
N TYR A 124 28.53 -8.05 1.44
CA TYR A 124 28.94 -9.39 1.87
C TYR A 124 28.67 -10.48 0.82
N VAL A 125 27.60 -10.35 0.03
CA VAL A 125 27.28 -11.30 -1.05
C VAL A 125 28.20 -11.11 -2.26
N GLN A 126 28.64 -9.88 -2.56
CA GLN A 126 29.54 -9.58 -3.68
C GLN A 126 31.02 -9.88 -3.40
N ILE A 127 31.38 -10.23 -2.17
CA ILE A 127 32.74 -10.65 -1.78
C ILE A 127 32.97 -12.16 -2.06
N TYR A 128 31.90 -12.91 -2.40
CA TYR A 128 31.96 -14.29 -2.89
C TYR A 128 31.63 -14.37 -4.39
#